data_AF-A0A1A8BR84-F1
#
_entry.id   AF-A0A1A8BR84-F1
#
_cell.length_a   1.000
_cell.length_b   1.000
_cell.length_c   1.000
_cell.angle_alpha   90.00
_cell.angle_beta   90.00
_cell.angle_gamma   90.00
#
_symmetry.space_group_name_H-M   'P 1'
#
loop_
_entity.id
_entity.type
_entity.pdbx_description
1 polymer ?
#
loop_
_entity_poly.entity_id
_entity_poly.type
_entity_poly.pdbx_seq_one_letter_code
_entity_poly.pdbx_strand_id
1 'polypeptide(L)'
;IWQKDGIRVKPNNQWRVSTNGLVHGLTLSNLTLEDTGTIVFSAEGVRTTARLTVKETPVAILKPLTDVRVEEELPATLECEFSRQNV
;
A
#
# COMPACT_ATOMS: atom_id res chain seq x y z
N ILE A 1 17.28 13.77 -10.05
CA ILE A 1 17.59 12.44 -9.43
C ILE A 1 16.51 12.15 -8.41
N TRP A 2 15.92 10.95 -8.46
CA TRP A 2 14.92 10.49 -7.49
C TRP A 2 15.57 9.57 -6.45
N GLN A 3 15.22 9.75 -5.19
CA GLN A 3 15.67 8.91 -4.07
C GLN A 3 14.48 8.54 -3.17
N LYS A 4 14.49 7.31 -2.65
CA LYS A 4 13.61 6.83 -1.56
C LYS A 4 14.50 6.55 -0.35
N ASP A 5 14.25 7.21 0.77
CA ASP A 5 15.00 7.04 2.02
C ASP A 5 16.53 7.20 1.83
N GLY A 6 16.92 8.15 0.98
CA GLY A 6 18.32 8.42 0.62
C GLY A 6 18.90 7.49 -0.45
N ILE A 7 18.24 6.38 -0.77
CA ILE A 7 18.67 5.43 -1.80
C ILE A 7 18.16 5.88 -3.16
N ARG A 8 19.04 5.93 -4.15
CA ARG A 8 18.66 6.29 -5.53
C ARG A 8 17.67 5.29 -6.10
N VAL A 9 16.53 5.80 -6.58
CA VAL A 9 15.52 5.01 -7.27
C VAL A 9 16.07 4.55 -8.62
N LYS A 10 15.99 3.25 -8.89
CA LYS A 10 16.26 2.65 -10.20
C LYS A 10 14.93 2.46 -10.94
N PRO A 11 14.76 3.02 -12.15
CA PRO A 11 13.52 2.86 -12.90
C PRO A 11 13.19 1.40 -13.17
N ASN A 12 11.95 1.01 -12.92
CA ASN A 12 11.40 -0.32 -13.22
C ASN A 12 9.86 -0.25 -13.37
N ASN A 13 9.18 -1.39 -13.43
CA ASN A 13 7.71 -1.43 -13.57
C ASN A 13 6.96 -0.77 -12.40
N GLN A 14 7.52 -0.82 -11.20
CA GLN A 14 6.93 -0.25 -9.97
C GLN A 14 7.27 1.24 -9.83
N TRP A 15 8.47 1.66 -10.25
CA TRP A 15 9.02 3.02 -10.13
C TRP A 15 9.35 3.57 -11.52
N ARG A 16 8.41 4.28 -12.15
CA ARG A 16 8.62 4.88 -13.48
C ARG A 16 8.99 6.35 -13.38
N VAL A 17 10.13 6.71 -13.94
CA VAL A 17 10.60 8.10 -14.03
C VAL A 17 10.25 8.66 -15.40
N SER A 18 9.69 9.86 -15.45
CA SER A 18 9.43 10.61 -16.68
C SER A 18 10.02 12.01 -16.62
N THR A 19 10.44 12.53 -17.77
CA THR A 19 10.93 13.90 -17.92
C THR A 19 10.33 14.48 -19.19
N ASN A 20 9.68 15.63 -19.08
CA ASN A 20 9.14 16.40 -20.19
C ASN A 20 9.52 17.88 -20.00
N GLY A 21 10.61 18.31 -20.67
CA GLY A 21 11.19 19.64 -20.45
C GLY A 21 11.56 19.85 -18.98
N LEU A 22 10.97 20.87 -18.35
CA LEU A 22 11.17 21.22 -16.94
C LEU A 22 10.28 20.41 -15.97
N VAL A 23 9.43 19.52 -16.49
CA VAL A 23 8.54 18.69 -15.68
C VAL A 23 9.19 17.33 -15.46
N HIS A 24 9.46 17.00 -14.21
CA HIS A 24 9.97 15.69 -13.79
C HIS A 24 8.93 14.94 -12.99
N GLY A 25 8.60 13.72 -13.42
CA GLY A 25 7.60 12.86 -12.78
C GLY A 25 8.19 11.58 -12.24
N LEU A 26 7.62 11.10 -11.13
CA LEU A 26 7.80 9.76 -10.59
C LEU A 26 6.42 9.13 -10.44
N THR A 27 6.15 8.08 -11.20
CA THR A 27 4.92 7.30 -11.13
C THR A 27 5.20 5.99 -10.39
N LEU A 28 4.38 5.73 -9.37
CA LEU A 28 4.51 4.57 -8.49
C LEU A 28 3.31 3.64 -8.68
N SER A 29 3.56 2.35 -8.84
CA SER A 29 2.53 1.33 -9.05
C SER A 29 2.76 0.13 -8.13
N ASN A 30 1.72 -0.63 -7.78
CA ASN A 30 1.84 -1.87 -6.98
C ASN A 30 2.64 -1.69 -5.68
N LEU A 31 2.37 -0.62 -4.93
CA LEU A 31 3.08 -0.30 -3.70
C LEU A 31 2.67 -1.23 -2.54
N THR A 32 3.63 -1.55 -1.69
CA THR A 32 3.43 -2.27 -0.42
C THR A 32 3.65 -1.33 0.77
N LEU A 33 3.34 -1.79 1.99
CA LEU A 33 3.57 -1.00 3.20
C LEU A 33 5.05 -0.63 3.38
N GLU A 34 5.96 -1.49 2.93
CA GLU A 34 7.43 -1.28 2.97
C GLU A 34 7.88 -0.13 2.05
N ASP A 35 7.07 0.26 1.07
CA ASP A 35 7.35 1.40 0.20
C ASP A 35 7.09 2.75 0.88
N THR A 36 6.45 2.78 2.05
CA THR A 36 6.33 4.00 2.86
C THR A 36 7.72 4.56 3.16
N GLY A 37 7.90 5.86 2.96
CA GLY A 37 9.21 6.48 3.12
C GLY A 37 9.26 7.92 2.65
N THR A 38 10.46 8.47 2.60
CA THR A 38 10.72 9.84 2.13
C THR A 38 11.20 9.82 0.69
N ILE A 39 10.47 10.51 -0.18
CA ILE A 39 10.84 10.73 -1.57
C ILE A 39 11.55 12.07 -1.71
N VAL A 40 12.70 12.05 -2.38
CA VAL A 40 13.48 13.24 -2.67
C VAL A 40 13.71 13.35 -4.17
N PHE A 41 13.49 14.53 -4.72
CA PHE A 41 13.93 14.89 -6.07
C PHE A 41 14.99 15.99 -6.00
N SER A 42 16.10 15.79 -6.69
CA SER A 42 17.18 16.79 -6.79
C SER A 42 17.57 17.07 -8.24
N ALA A 43 17.62 18.33 -8.66
CA ALA A 43 18.09 18.75 -9.97
C ALA A 43 18.77 20.13 -9.86
N GLU A 44 19.93 20.29 -10.50
CA GLU A 44 20.65 21.58 -10.58
C GLU A 44 20.81 22.32 -9.23
N GLY A 45 21.10 21.58 -8.15
CA GLY A 45 21.26 22.13 -6.79
C GLY A 45 19.95 22.40 -6.05
N VAL A 46 18.80 22.28 -6.72
CA VAL A 46 17.47 22.37 -6.10
C VAL A 46 17.04 20.99 -5.61
N ARG A 47 16.47 20.94 -4.40
CA ARG A 47 15.98 19.71 -3.77
C ARG A 47 14.54 19.90 -3.28
N THR A 48 13.67 18.95 -3.63
CA THR A 48 12.29 18.84 -3.13
C THR A 48 12.12 17.54 -2.38
N THR A 49 11.36 17.55 -1.29
CA THR A 49 11.11 16.37 -0.44
C THR A 49 9.63 16.19 -0.20
N ALA A 50 9.15 14.94 -0.23
CA ALA A 50 7.78 14.55 0.07
C ALA A 50 7.74 13.24 0.86
N ARG A 51 6.71 13.02 1.68
CA ARG A 51 6.50 11.76 2.39
C ARG A 51 5.47 10.90 1.66
N LEU A 52 5.87 9.69 1.27
CA LEU A 52 4.99 8.65 0.75
C LEU A 52 4.46 7.83 1.93
N THR A 53 3.13 7.73 2.05
CA THR A 53 2.48 6.87 3.06
C THR A 53 1.55 5.92 2.36
N VAL A 54 1.91 4.63 2.35
CA VAL A 54 1.06 3.57 1.83
C VAL A 54 0.16 3.11 2.97
N LYS A 55 -1.16 3.19 2.76
CA LYS A 55 -2.15 2.74 3.74
C LYS A 55 -2.67 1.39 3.33
N GLU A 56 -2.76 0.48 4.30
CA GLU A 56 -3.43 -0.78 4.09
C GLU A 56 -4.93 -0.53 3.89
N THR A 57 -5.55 -1.28 2.97
CA THR A 57 -7.00 -1.28 2.85
C THR A 57 -7.58 -1.86 4.15
N PRO A 58 -8.46 -1.12 4.86
CA PRO A 58 -9.05 -1.63 6.09
C PRO A 58 -9.73 -2.98 5.87
N VAL A 59 -9.59 -3.88 6.86
CA VAL A 59 -10.40 -5.10 6.88
C VAL A 59 -11.83 -4.70 7.16
N ALA A 60 -12.74 -5.10 6.29
CA ALA A 60 -14.16 -5.01 6.51
C ALA A 60 -14.69 -6.40 6.81
N ILE A 61 -15.64 -6.49 7.74
CA ILE A 61 -16.45 -7.69 7.93
C ILE A 61 -17.50 -7.68 6.81
N LEU A 62 -17.37 -8.60 5.86
CA LEU A 62 -18.32 -8.75 4.74
C LEU A 62 -19.57 -9.52 5.20
N LYS A 63 -19.37 -10.58 5.98
CA LYS A 63 -20.44 -11.37 6.59
C LYS A 63 -20.22 -11.40 8.10
N PRO A 64 -21.01 -10.66 8.90
CA PRO A 64 -20.87 -10.68 10.35
C PRO A 64 -21.31 -12.02 10.94
N LEU A 65 -20.81 -12.30 12.15
CA LEU A 65 -21.36 -13.39 12.94
C LEU A 65 -22.81 -13.10 13.28
N THR A 66 -23.63 -14.14 13.20
CA THR A 66 -25.03 -14.12 13.62
C THR A 66 -25.25 -15.16 14.68
N ASP A 67 -26.24 -14.94 15.53
CA ASP A 67 -26.62 -15.93 16.55
C ASP A 67 -27.00 -17.25 15.90
N VAL A 68 -26.46 -18.35 16.44
CA VAL A 68 -26.80 -19.72 16.04
C VAL A 68 -27.36 -20.44 17.26
N ARG A 69 -28.48 -21.14 17.07
CA ARG A 69 -29.07 -22.02 18.08
C ARG A 69 -29.08 -23.43 17.53
N VAL A 70 -28.55 -24.37 18.32
CA VAL A 70 -28.53 -25.81 18.00
C VAL A 70 -29.10 -26.57 19.20
N GLU A 71 -29.57 -27.78 18.93
CA GLU A 71 -30.01 -28.70 19.99
C GLU A 71 -28.80 -29.27 20.74
N GLU A 72 -29.05 -29.75 21.95
CA GLU A 72 -28.01 -30.43 22.74
C GLU A 72 -27.45 -31.62 21.94
N GLU A 73 -26.16 -31.91 22.16
CA GLU A 73 -25.40 -32.96 21.47
C GLU A 73 -25.14 -32.72 19.96
N LEU A 74 -25.66 -31.64 19.36
CA LEU A 74 -25.36 -31.24 17.99
C LEU A 74 -24.24 -30.18 17.91
N PRO A 75 -23.38 -30.21 16.86
CA PRO A 75 -22.35 -29.21 16.67
C PRO A 75 -22.92 -27.87 16.18
N ALA A 76 -22.40 -26.76 16.70
CA ALA A 76 -22.65 -25.42 16.18
C ALA A 76 -21.43 -24.90 15.40
N THR A 77 -21.67 -24.30 14.23
CA THR A 77 -20.64 -23.64 13.44
C THR A 77 -20.96 -22.14 13.35
N LEU A 78 -19.97 -21.32 13.65
CA LEU A 78 -20.01 -19.87 13.50
C LEU A 78 -19.12 -19.48 12.33
N GLU A 79 -19.66 -18.74 11.38
CA GLU A 79 -18.95 -18.33 10.17
C GLU A 79 -19.07 -16.83 9.96
N CYS A 80 -17.95 -16.21 9.61
CA CYS A 80 -17.90 -14.82 9.18
C CYS A 80 -16.93 -14.69 8.00
N GLU A 81 -17.08 -13.61 7.24
CA GLU A 81 -16.25 -13.33 6.08
C GLU A 81 -15.63 -11.93 6.21
N PHE A 82 -14.38 -11.80 5.81
CA PHE A 82 -13.61 -10.55 5.85
C PHE A 82 -13.16 -10.14 4.45
N SER A 83 -12.93 -8.85 4.23
CA SER A 83 -12.51 -8.29 2.94
C SER A 83 -11.12 -8.73 2.48
N ARG A 84 -10.32 -9.32 3.38
CA ARG A 84 -9.04 -9.96 3.09
C ARG A 84 -8.86 -11.19 3.97
N GLN A 85 -8.15 -12.20 3.47
CA GLN A 85 -7.78 -13.38 4.26
C GLN A 85 -6.73 -13.00 5.32
N ASN A 86 -6.70 -13.76 6.43
CA ASN A 86 -5.64 -13.64 7.42
C ASN A 86 -4.36 -14.25 6.81
N VAL A 87 -3.31 -13.46 6.63
CA VAL A 87 -1.99 -13.89 6.10
C VAL A 87 -1.00 -13.95 7.25
#